data_AF-A0A0L0RX86-F1
#
_entry.id   AF-A0A0L0RX86-F1
#
_cell.length_a   1.000
_cell.length_b   1.000
_cell.length_c   1.000
_cell.angle_alpha   90.00
_cell.angle_beta   90.00
_cell.angle_gamma   90.00
#
_symmetry.space_group_name_H-M   'P 1'
#
loop_
_entity.id
_entity.type
_entity.pdbx_description
1 polymer ?
#
loop_
_entity_poly.entity_id
_entity_poly.type
_entity_poly.pdbx_seq_one_letter_code
_entity_poly.pdbx_strand_id
1 'polypeptide(L)'
;MSIPNTALSVLRPIELRMLNTAIRASKGPKGSELFTVTRNTNTGHWNKPKFSLRKQAVIRKATMLVPIAGVKEPVFVPLPSLPTERKPLRTKLPKGTKADRTKAKREEAVAEKLAQMEKTLEAWRNAKRAEKLKAKPDLPF
;
A
#
# COMPACT_ATOMS: atom_id res chain seq x y z
N MET A 1 -40.01 -5.02 -6.87
CA MET A 1 -39.93 -4.02 -5.81
C MET A 1 -39.03 -2.90 -6.27
N SER A 2 -39.55 -1.69 -6.22
CA SER A 2 -38.84 -0.44 -6.51
C SER A 2 -39.05 0.44 -5.30
N ILE A 3 -37.97 1.04 -4.80
CA ILE A 3 -38.02 1.92 -3.65
C ILE A 3 -38.69 3.23 -4.09
N PRO A 4 -39.69 3.71 -3.34
CA PRO A 4 -40.42 4.94 -3.67
C PRO A 4 -39.54 6.18 -3.58
N ASN A 5 -39.93 7.23 -4.30
CA ASN A 5 -39.24 8.52 -4.29
C ASN A 5 -39.29 9.24 -2.93
N THR A 6 -40.18 8.82 -2.03
CA THR A 6 -40.20 9.30 -0.63
C THR A 6 -38.88 9.07 0.09
N ALA A 7 -38.09 8.09 -0.36
CA ALA A 7 -36.76 7.82 0.18
C ALA A 7 -35.70 8.86 -0.21
N LEU A 8 -36.01 9.84 -1.08
CA LEU A 8 -35.10 10.93 -1.45
C LEU A 8 -34.80 11.91 -0.30
N SER A 9 -35.60 11.90 0.78
CA SER A 9 -35.32 12.65 2.00
C SER A 9 -34.04 12.18 2.71
N VAL A 10 -33.64 10.91 2.49
CA VAL A 10 -32.48 10.28 3.13
C VAL A 10 -31.43 9.85 2.09
N LEU A 11 -31.86 9.37 0.93
CA LEU A 11 -31.00 8.89 -0.14
C LEU A 11 -30.82 9.96 -1.22
N ARG A 12 -29.59 10.12 -1.70
CA ARG A 12 -29.37 10.97 -2.89
C ARG A 12 -30.01 10.32 -4.14
N PRO A 13 -30.43 11.10 -5.15
CA PRO A 13 -31.03 10.55 -6.38
C PRO A 13 -30.18 9.47 -7.06
N ILE A 14 -28.85 9.63 -7.03
CA ILE A 14 -27.90 8.65 -7.57
C ILE A 14 -27.94 7.35 -6.75
N GLU A 15 -28.02 7.43 -5.43
CA GLU A 15 -28.04 6.27 -4.53
C GLU A 15 -29.34 5.49 -4.72
N LEU A 16 -30.48 6.19 -4.79
CA LEU A 16 -31.80 5.59 -5.06
C LEU A 16 -31.83 4.91 -6.44
N ARG A 17 -31.34 5.57 -7.49
CA ARG A 17 -31.26 4.99 -8.84
C ARG A 17 -30.38 3.73 -8.86
N MET A 18 -29.22 3.80 -8.23
CA MET A 18 -28.28 2.68 -8.16
C MET A 18 -28.86 1.49 -7.40
N LEU A 19 -29.56 1.73 -6.28
CA LEU A 19 -30.20 0.70 -5.50
C LEU A 19 -31.36 0.04 -6.26
N ASN A 20 -32.23 0.83 -6.88
CA ASN A 20 -33.32 0.32 -7.72
C ASN A 20 -32.83 -0.47 -8.94
N THR A 21 -31.68 -0.08 -9.50
CA THR A 21 -31.03 -0.83 -10.59
C THR A 21 -30.49 -2.17 -10.08
N ALA A 22 -29.86 -2.17 -8.90
CA ALA A 22 -29.33 -3.37 -8.29
C ALA A 22 -30.42 -4.38 -7.91
N ILE A 23 -31.52 -3.93 -7.30
CA ILE A 23 -32.68 -4.77 -6.95
C ILE A 23 -33.30 -5.42 -8.18
N ARG A 24 -33.42 -4.68 -9.29
CA ARG A 24 -33.93 -5.24 -10.55
C ARG A 24 -32.98 -6.27 -11.13
N ALA A 25 -31.69 -5.95 -11.18
CA ALA A 25 -30.68 -6.83 -11.75
C ALA A 25 -30.50 -8.12 -10.92
N SER A 26 -30.61 -8.05 -9.60
CA SER A 26 -30.42 -9.19 -8.69
C SER A 26 -31.54 -10.23 -8.74
N LYS A 27 -32.68 -9.94 -9.37
CA LYS A 27 -33.79 -10.89 -9.54
C LYS A 27 -33.55 -11.94 -10.63
N GLY A 28 -32.54 -11.75 -11.46
CA GLY A 28 -32.17 -12.72 -12.49
C GLY A 28 -31.44 -13.95 -11.91
N PRO A 29 -31.27 -15.01 -12.72
CA PRO A 29 -30.63 -16.27 -12.29
C PRO A 29 -29.17 -16.09 -11.84
N LYS A 30 -28.51 -15.02 -12.26
CA LYS A 30 -27.11 -14.70 -11.93
C LYS A 30 -26.98 -13.51 -10.96
N GLY A 31 -27.99 -13.30 -10.10
CA GLY A 31 -28.08 -12.10 -9.27
C GLY A 31 -26.88 -11.87 -8.34
N SER A 32 -26.33 -12.94 -7.75
CA SER A 32 -25.14 -12.89 -6.89
C SER A 32 -23.85 -12.60 -7.65
N GLU A 33 -23.70 -13.15 -8.87
CA GLU A 33 -22.54 -12.98 -9.74
C GLU A 33 -22.33 -11.52 -10.18
N LEU A 34 -23.35 -10.67 -10.10
CA LEU A 34 -23.26 -9.25 -10.45
C LEU A 34 -22.31 -8.46 -9.53
N PHE A 35 -22.09 -8.97 -8.31
CA PHE A 35 -21.30 -8.32 -7.26
C PHE A 35 -19.96 -8.99 -7.02
N THR A 36 -19.72 -10.17 -7.61
CA THR A 36 -18.48 -10.93 -7.47
C THR A 36 -17.72 -10.99 -8.78
N VAL A 37 -16.43 -11.33 -8.68
CA VAL A 37 -15.60 -11.64 -9.85
C VAL A 37 -15.96 -13.06 -10.30
N THR A 38 -16.22 -13.26 -11.59
CA THR A 38 -16.56 -14.58 -12.15
C THR A 38 -15.51 -15.01 -13.16
N ARG A 39 -15.23 -16.31 -13.26
CA ARG A 39 -14.30 -16.85 -14.26
C ARG A 39 -15.06 -17.21 -15.52
N ASN A 40 -14.59 -16.72 -16.67
CA ASN A 40 -15.13 -17.12 -17.96
C ASN A 40 -14.66 -18.55 -18.28
N THR A 41 -15.60 -19.46 -18.51
CA THR A 41 -15.31 -20.87 -18.80
C THR A 41 -14.61 -21.07 -20.14
N ASN A 42 -14.90 -20.20 -21.12
CA ASN A 42 -14.44 -20.36 -22.49
C ASN A 42 -13.06 -19.74 -22.71
N THR A 43 -12.84 -18.53 -22.17
CA THR A 43 -11.57 -17.80 -22.34
C THR A 43 -10.64 -17.97 -21.15
N GLY A 44 -11.11 -18.51 -20.02
CA GLY A 44 -10.36 -18.62 -18.78
C GLY A 44 -10.13 -17.30 -18.03
N HIS A 45 -10.52 -16.16 -18.60
CA HIS A 45 -10.30 -14.83 -18.04
C HIS A 45 -11.24 -14.52 -16.87
N TRP A 46 -10.78 -13.69 -15.93
CA TRP A 46 -11.59 -13.19 -14.83
C TRP A 46 -12.41 -11.97 -15.26
N ASN A 47 -13.73 -12.10 -15.22
CA ASN A 47 -14.65 -11.01 -15.47
C ASN A 47 -14.79 -10.13 -14.22
N LYS A 48 -14.66 -8.82 -14.41
CA LYS A 48 -14.97 -7.83 -13.37
C LYS A 48 -16.46 -7.90 -12.98
N PRO A 49 -16.83 -7.61 -11.72
CA PRO A 49 -18.23 -7.55 -11.32
C PRO A 49 -18.96 -6.46 -12.12
N LYS A 50 -20.25 -6.69 -12.40
CA LYS A 50 -21.10 -5.72 -13.10
C LYS A 50 -21.22 -4.41 -12.32
N PHE A 51 -21.32 -4.52 -10.99
CA PHE A 51 -21.24 -3.39 -10.09
C PHE A 51 -19.83 -3.28 -9.50
N SER A 52 -19.11 -2.20 -9.82
CA SER A 52 -17.79 -1.92 -9.24
C SER A 52 -17.87 -1.75 -7.71
N LEU A 53 -16.74 -1.92 -7.01
CA LEU A 53 -16.67 -1.78 -5.54
C LEU A 53 -17.25 -0.43 -5.05
N ARG A 54 -17.01 0.67 -5.78
CA ARG A 54 -17.62 1.97 -5.49
C ARG A 54 -19.14 1.92 -5.56
N LYS A 55 -19.70 1.31 -6.61
CA LYS A 55 -21.15 1.13 -6.77
C LYS A 55 -21.71 0.22 -5.68
N GLN A 56 -21.02 -0.86 -5.33
CA GLN A 56 -21.39 -1.75 -4.23
C GLN A 56 -21.42 -1.01 -2.89
N ALA A 57 -20.44 -0.16 -2.60
CA ALA A 57 -20.43 0.66 -1.38
C ALA A 57 -21.61 1.65 -1.33
N VAL A 58 -21.95 2.27 -2.47
CA VAL A 58 -23.14 3.13 -2.58
C VAL A 58 -24.43 2.33 -2.34
N ILE A 59 -24.56 1.16 -2.95
CA ILE A 59 -25.73 0.28 -2.76
C ILE A 59 -25.82 -0.16 -1.29
N ARG A 60 -24.70 -0.57 -0.66
CA ARG A 60 -24.64 -0.93 0.76
C ARG A 60 -25.09 0.21 1.68
N LYS A 61 -24.54 1.41 1.45
CA LYS A 61 -24.94 2.59 2.20
C LYS A 61 -26.43 2.84 2.03
N ALA A 62 -26.93 2.76 0.80
CA ALA A 62 -28.35 2.96 0.51
C ALA A 62 -29.21 1.90 1.21
N THR A 63 -28.86 0.61 1.14
CA THR A 63 -29.59 -0.47 1.83
C THR A 63 -29.66 -0.26 3.35
N MET A 64 -28.62 0.29 3.97
CA MET A 64 -28.61 0.61 5.40
C MET A 64 -29.51 1.81 5.76
N LEU A 65 -29.67 2.76 4.83
CA LEU A 65 -30.44 3.98 5.05
C LEU A 65 -31.94 3.84 4.70
N VAL A 66 -32.30 2.84 3.89
CA VAL A 66 -33.69 2.60 3.47
C VAL A 66 -34.68 2.42 4.63
N PRO A 67 -34.35 1.67 5.71
CA PRO A 67 -35.24 1.56 6.87
C PRO A 67 -35.52 2.91 7.54
N ILE A 68 -34.51 3.79 7.59
CA ILE A 68 -34.62 5.14 8.15
C ILE A 68 -35.54 6.02 7.28
N ALA A 69 -35.58 5.75 5.98
CA ALA A 69 -36.44 6.43 5.02
C ALA A 69 -37.91 5.97 5.04
N GLY A 70 -38.32 5.13 6.01
CA GLY A 70 -39.70 4.69 6.21
C GLY A 70 -40.13 3.48 5.38
N VAL A 71 -39.20 2.82 4.70
CA VAL A 71 -39.48 1.56 3.98
C VAL A 71 -39.39 0.39 4.97
N LYS A 72 -40.54 -0.18 5.32
CA LYS A 72 -40.66 -1.26 6.32
C LYS A 72 -40.16 -2.62 5.82
N GLU A 73 -40.12 -2.82 4.51
CA GLU A 73 -39.70 -4.11 3.93
C GLU A 73 -38.17 -4.23 3.89
N PRO A 74 -37.61 -5.40 4.26
CA PRO A 74 -36.18 -5.63 4.14
C PRO A 74 -35.78 -5.66 2.66
N VAL A 75 -34.99 -4.67 2.23
CA VAL A 75 -34.43 -4.65 0.88
C VAL A 75 -33.29 -5.66 0.78
N PHE A 76 -33.59 -6.81 0.18
CA PHE A 76 -32.61 -7.85 -0.07
C PHE A 76 -31.83 -7.56 -1.36
N VAL A 77 -30.53 -7.26 -1.21
CA VAL A 77 -29.56 -7.24 -2.31
C VAL A 77 -28.48 -8.26 -1.97
N PRO A 78 -28.15 -9.22 -2.85
CA PRO A 78 -27.16 -10.27 -2.59
C PRO A 78 -25.73 -9.71 -2.69
N LEU A 79 -25.41 -8.70 -1.88
CA LEU A 79 -24.09 -8.15 -1.72
C LEU A 79 -23.23 -9.14 -0.93
N PRO A 80 -21.94 -9.30 -1.27
CA PRO A 80 -21.04 -10.15 -0.49
C PRO A 80 -20.99 -9.66 0.97
N SER A 81 -20.77 -10.53 1.95
CA SER A 81 -20.53 -10.06 3.32
C SER A 81 -19.21 -9.28 3.38
N LEU A 82 -19.16 -8.21 4.17
CA LEU A 82 -17.89 -7.57 4.51
C LEU A 82 -17.29 -8.32 5.71
N PRO A 83 -15.95 -8.42 5.80
CA PRO A 83 -15.33 -8.93 7.01
C PRO A 83 -15.73 -8.04 8.19
N THR A 84 -16.21 -8.67 9.27
CA THR A 84 -16.65 -7.99 10.50
C THR A 84 -15.50 -7.23 11.17
N GLU A 85 -14.30 -7.81 11.11
CA GLU A 85 -13.11 -7.26 11.73
C GLU A 85 -12.12 -6.77 10.67
N ARG A 86 -11.58 -5.56 10.89
CA ARG A 86 -10.44 -5.08 10.10
C ARG A 86 -9.21 -5.84 10.55
N LYS A 87 -8.49 -6.44 9.60
CA LYS A 87 -7.18 -7.03 9.88
C LYS A 87 -6.29 -5.97 10.53
N PRO A 88 -5.58 -6.30 11.64
CA PRO A 88 -4.68 -5.35 12.27
C PRO A 88 -3.65 -4.86 11.25
N LEU A 89 -3.23 -3.60 11.37
CA LEU A 89 -2.22 -3.04 10.48
C LEU A 89 -0.93 -3.83 10.67
N ARG A 90 -0.47 -4.50 9.61
CA ARG A 90 0.80 -5.23 9.65
C ARG A 90 1.95 -4.23 9.77
N THR A 91 2.47 -4.05 10.98
CA THR A 91 3.66 -3.26 11.24
C THR A 91 4.88 -4.13 10.95
N LYS A 92 5.53 -3.89 9.80
CA LYS A 92 6.88 -4.43 9.57
C LYS A 92 7.87 -3.59 10.38
N LEU A 93 8.99 -4.18 10.82
CA LEU A 93 10.07 -3.39 11.39
C LEU A 93 10.53 -2.35 10.35
N PRO A 94 10.81 -1.11 10.78
CA PRO A 94 11.33 -0.09 9.87
C PRO A 94 12.70 -0.56 9.35
N LYS A 95 12.94 -0.36 8.05
CA LYS A 95 14.21 -0.72 7.38
C LYS A 95 15.43 0.03 7.94
N GLY A 96 15.22 1.10 8.70
CA GLY A 96 16.25 2.06 9.11
C GLY A 96 16.71 2.96 7.97
N THR A 97 17.41 4.04 8.32
CA THR A 97 18.00 4.93 7.30
C THR A 97 19.23 4.27 6.65
N LYS A 98 19.76 4.85 5.57
CA LYS A 98 21.04 4.38 4.99
C LYS A 98 22.18 4.50 6.01
N ALA A 99 22.20 5.59 6.78
CA ALA A 99 23.22 5.84 7.79
C ALA A 99 23.20 4.75 8.88
N ASP A 100 22.03 4.39 9.39
CA ASP A 100 21.90 3.35 10.42
C ASP A 100 22.39 2.00 9.89
N ARG A 101 21.98 1.65 8.66
CA ARG A 101 22.37 0.38 8.02
C ARG A 101 23.87 0.26 7.76
N THR A 102 24.57 1.38 7.53
CA THR A 102 26.02 1.37 7.26
C THR A 102 26.85 1.83 8.45
N LYS A 103 26.24 1.98 9.64
CA LYS A 103 26.94 2.46 10.84
C LYS A 103 28.07 1.50 11.24
N ALA A 104 27.78 0.21 11.39
CA ALA A 104 28.76 -0.80 11.75
C ALA A 104 29.99 -0.81 10.82
N LYS A 105 29.76 -0.84 9.49
CA LYS A 105 30.84 -0.78 8.50
C LYS A 105 31.69 0.48 8.59
N ARG A 106 31.07 1.62 8.92
CA ARG A 106 31.80 2.89 9.10
C ARG A 106 32.65 2.87 10.36
N GLU A 107 32.13 2.30 11.44
CA GLU A 107 32.85 2.13 12.71
C GLU A 107 34.05 1.18 12.54
N GLU A 108 33.87 0.05 11.85
CA GLU A 108 34.95 -0.88 11.48
C GLU A 108 36.04 -0.18 10.66
N ALA A 109 35.67 0.56 9.59
CA ALA A 109 36.64 1.27 8.77
C ALA A 109 37.38 2.39 9.53
N VAL A 110 36.75 2.99 10.54
CA VAL A 110 37.42 3.96 11.42
C VAL A 110 38.39 3.23 12.36
N ALA A 111 37.98 2.11 12.96
CA ALA A 111 38.84 1.31 13.83
C ALA A 111 40.09 0.78 13.10
N GLU A 112 39.93 0.29 11.87
CA GLU A 112 41.05 -0.16 11.02
C GLU A 112 42.06 0.97 10.75
N LYS A 113 41.57 2.17 10.43
CA LYS A 113 42.43 3.33 10.18
C LYS A 113 43.17 3.79 11.44
N LEU A 114 42.51 3.74 12.60
CA LEU A 114 43.14 4.05 13.88
C LEU A 114 44.22 3.02 14.22
N ALA A 115 43.97 1.73 13.97
CA ALA A 115 44.98 0.67 14.18
C ALA A 115 46.19 0.81 13.25
N GLN A 116 45.99 1.29 12.02
CA GLN A 116 47.07 1.51 11.05
C GLN A 116 47.75 2.90 11.16
N MET A 117 47.35 3.72 12.13
CA MET A 117 47.83 5.09 12.26
C MET A 117 49.34 5.18 12.44
N GLU A 118 49.96 4.34 13.27
CA GLU A 118 51.40 4.40 13.51
C GLU A 118 52.22 4.08 12.27
N LYS A 119 51.81 3.05 11.52
CA LYS A 119 52.46 2.67 10.26
C LYS A 119 52.38 3.78 9.21
N THR A 120 51.24 4.46 9.13
CA THR A 120 51.08 5.59 8.20
C THR A 120 51.94 6.79 8.61
N LEU A 121 52.09 7.06 9.92
CA LEU A 121 52.99 8.09 10.44
C LEU A 121 54.47 7.77 10.15
N GLU A 122 54.90 6.52 10.35
CA GLU A 122 56.26 6.09 10.03
C GLU A 122 56.56 6.20 8.54
N ALA A 123 55.65 5.72 7.69
CA ALA A 123 55.76 5.85 6.24
C ALA A 123 55.90 7.33 5.83
N TRP A 124 55.08 8.21 6.41
CA TRP A 124 55.15 9.65 6.16
C TRP A 124 56.48 10.27 6.62
N ARG A 125 56.95 9.92 7.83
CA ARG A 125 58.25 10.38 8.35
C ARG A 125 59.40 9.92 7.47
N ASN A 126 59.39 8.67 7.04
CA ASN A 126 60.43 8.09 6.19
C ASN A 126 60.43 8.72 4.78
N ALA A 127 59.25 8.94 4.19
CA ALA A 127 59.13 9.66 2.93
C ALA A 127 59.71 11.07 3.03
N LYS A 128 59.39 11.82 4.10
CA LYS A 128 59.95 13.15 4.33
C LYS A 128 61.47 13.14 4.56
N ARG A 129 62.02 12.13 5.24
CA ARG A 129 63.49 11.97 5.35
C ARG A 129 64.12 11.68 3.99
N ALA A 130 63.52 10.80 3.19
CA ALA A 130 64.02 10.46 1.86
C ALA A 130 63.99 11.68 0.92
N GLU A 131 62.92 12.48 0.94
CA GLU A 131 62.84 13.76 0.23
C GLU A 131 63.97 14.71 0.66
N LYS A 132 64.20 14.87 1.97
CA LYS A 132 65.29 15.70 2.50
C LYS A 132 66.67 15.20 2.07
N LEU A 133 66.90 13.88 2.05
CA LEU A 133 68.17 13.30 1.62
C LEU A 133 68.42 13.53 0.13
N LYS A 134 67.39 13.37 -0.73
CA LYS A 134 67.48 13.71 -2.15
C LYS A 134 67.72 15.20 -2.40
N ALA A 135 67.20 16.06 -1.52
CA ALA A 135 67.36 17.50 -1.60
C ALA A 135 68.70 18.01 -1.04
N LYS A 136 69.49 17.16 -0.37
CA LYS A 136 70.85 17.53 0.02
C LYS A 136 71.73 17.50 -1.24
N PRO A 137 72.36 18.62 -1.63
CA PRO A 137 73.26 18.64 -2.77
C PRO A 137 74.46 17.72 -2.49
N ASP A 138 74.78 16.87 -3.47
CA ASP A 138 75.91 15.95 -3.43
C ASP A 138 77.14 16.65 -4.02
N LEU A 139 77.75 17.56 -3.26
CA LEU A 139 79.03 18.17 -3.64
C LEU A 139 80.01 18.09 -2.47
N PRO A 140 81.22 17.50 -2.67
CA PRO A 140 82.32 17.57 -1.73
C PRO A 140 83.24 18.77 -2.03
N PHE A 141 82.68 19.90 -2.47
CA PHE A 141 83.40 21.15 -2.73
C PHE A 141 82.56 22.35 -2.30
#